data_AF-A0A392NLP2-F1
#
_entry.id   AF-A0A392NLP2-F1
#
_cell.length_a   1.000
_cell.length_b   1.000
_cell.length_c   1.000
_cell.angle_alpha   90.00
_cell.angle_beta   90.00
_cell.angle_gamma   90.00
#
_symmetry.space_group_name_H-M   'P 1'
#
loop_
_entity.id
_entity.type
_entity.pdbx_description
1 polymer ?
#
loop_
_entity_poly.entity_id
_entity_poly.type
_entity_poly.pdbx_seq_one_letter_code
_entity_poly.pdbx_strand_id
1 'polypeptide(L)'
;MYIFSIHDLFILSQEFSQEPVIPVYSARPDMVKKALKYVHSTSLNKLDGKELEFLIAILPDNNGSLYGDLKKICETDLGLISQCCLTKYVFKINRHYLSNVALKINVKMGGRNTVLLDALSCRIPLVSDIPTIIFGADVSHPEAGEDVCPSLAAPPKTGQK
;
A
#
# COMPACT_ATOMS: atom_id res chain seq x y z
N MET A 1 15.46 -1.03 -9.15
CA MET A 1 14.26 -1.24 -8.32
C MET A 1 14.39 -2.59 -7.66
N TYR A 2 14.26 -2.68 -6.34
CA TYR A 2 14.22 -3.97 -5.65
C TYR A 2 12.78 -4.31 -5.29
N ILE A 3 12.36 -5.53 -5.57
CA ILE A 3 11.02 -6.01 -5.25
C ILE A 3 11.14 -7.13 -4.23
N PHE A 4 10.45 -6.97 -3.10
CA PHE A 4 10.24 -7.99 -2.10
C PHE A 4 8.80 -8.45 -2.18
N SER A 5 8.60 -9.75 -2.27
CA SER A 5 7.31 -10.42 -2.35
C SER A 5 7.05 -11.12 -1.03
N ILE A 6 6.03 -10.71 -0.30
CA ILE A 6 5.69 -11.25 1.02
C ILE A 6 4.29 -11.86 0.92
N HIS A 7 4.17 -13.11 1.35
CA HIS A 7 2.90 -13.79 1.55
C HIS A 7 2.69 -13.91 3.07
N ASP A 8 1.45 -13.67 3.51
CA ASP A 8 1.02 -13.48 4.90
C ASP A 8 1.51 -12.16 5.51
N LEU A 9 0.62 -11.16 5.54
CA LEU A 9 0.89 -9.89 6.22
C LEU A 9 -0.06 -9.66 7.39
N PHE A 10 0.46 -10.00 8.57
CA PHE A 10 -0.14 -9.80 9.88
C PHE A 10 0.42 -8.55 10.55
N ILE A 11 -0.45 -7.67 11.07
CA ILE A 11 -0.03 -6.67 12.06
C ILE A 11 -0.97 -6.75 13.27
N LEU A 12 -0.34 -7.10 14.41
CA LEU A 12 -0.80 -7.14 15.81
C LEU A 12 -1.01 -8.50 16.50
N SER A 13 -0.93 -9.68 15.85
CA SER A 13 -1.07 -10.94 16.62
C SER A 13 -0.54 -12.28 16.04
N GLN A 14 0.21 -12.35 14.93
CA GLN A 14 0.93 -13.58 14.56
C GLN A 14 2.13 -13.34 13.61
N GLU A 15 3.03 -14.31 13.49
CA GLU A 15 4.38 -14.23 12.93
C GLU A 15 4.45 -13.82 11.45
N PHE A 16 5.36 -12.90 11.13
CA PHE A 16 5.76 -12.56 9.76
C PHE A 16 6.61 -13.70 9.18
N SER A 17 6.31 -14.18 7.97
CA SER A 17 7.27 -15.02 7.24
C SER A 17 8.53 -14.19 7.02
N GLN A 18 9.60 -14.48 7.78
CA GLN A 18 10.87 -13.75 7.69
C GLN A 18 11.48 -13.84 6.29
N GLU A 19 11.08 -14.85 5.51
CA GLU A 19 11.56 -15.09 4.17
C GLU A 19 10.57 -14.61 3.11
N PRO A 20 11.03 -13.83 2.11
CA PRO A 20 10.19 -13.47 0.99
C PRO A 20 9.90 -14.70 0.12
N VAL A 21 8.69 -14.77 -0.43
CA VAL A 21 8.21 -15.88 -1.29
C VAL A 21 9.16 -16.15 -2.44
N ILE A 22 9.68 -15.08 -3.04
CA ILE A 22 10.71 -15.13 -4.07
C ILE A 22 11.94 -14.34 -3.60
N PRO A 23 13.16 -14.72 -4.05
CA PRO A 23 14.34 -13.91 -3.85
C PRO A 23 14.13 -12.47 -4.33
N VAL A 24 14.83 -11.53 -3.70
CA VAL A 24 14.76 -10.11 -4.05
C VAL A 24 15.01 -9.93 -5.54
N TYR A 25 14.02 -9.41 -6.26
CA TYR A 25 14.11 -9.22 -7.70
C TYR A 25 14.54 -7.79 -8.02
N SER A 26 15.61 -7.64 -8.80
CA SER A 26 16.11 -6.34 -9.25
C SER A 26 15.78 -6.11 -10.72
N ALA A 27 15.21 -4.95 -11.04
CA ALA A 27 14.92 -4.55 -12.40
C ALA A 27 15.21 -3.06 -12.65
N ARG A 28 15.44 -2.73 -13.93
CA ARG A 28 15.52 -1.34 -14.39
C ARG A 28 14.13 -0.68 -14.37
N PRO A 29 14.04 0.65 -14.11
CA PRO A 29 12.78 1.39 -14.09
C PRO A 29 11.90 1.21 -15.35
N ASP A 30 12.51 1.22 -16.53
CA ASP A 30 11.83 1.08 -17.82
C ASP A 30 11.17 -0.30 -18.02
N MET A 31 11.59 -1.29 -17.23
CA MET A 31 11.09 -2.67 -17.30
C MET A 31 10.06 -2.98 -16.21
N VAL A 32 9.52 -1.97 -15.50
CA VAL A 32 8.62 -2.15 -14.35
C VAL A 32 7.44 -3.09 -14.63
N LYS A 33 6.78 -2.95 -15.79
CA LYS A 33 5.65 -3.80 -16.16
C LYS A 33 6.04 -5.27 -16.31
N LYS A 34 7.18 -5.53 -16.97
CA LYS A 34 7.71 -6.90 -17.13
C LYS A 34 8.15 -7.47 -15.79
N ALA A 35 8.79 -6.65 -14.96
CA ALA A 35 9.25 -7.02 -13.63
C ALA A 35 8.09 -7.44 -12.71
N LEU A 36 7.03 -6.62 -12.64
CA LEU A 36 5.85 -6.91 -11.81
C LEU A 36 5.13 -8.17 -12.28
N LYS A 37 4.95 -8.36 -13.60
CA LYS A 37 4.36 -9.58 -14.16
C LYS A 37 5.19 -10.82 -13.83
N TYR A 38 6.51 -10.74 -13.93
CA TYR A 38 7.41 -11.83 -13.59
C TYR A 38 7.31 -12.19 -12.10
N VAL A 39 7.36 -11.19 -11.22
CA VAL A 39 7.24 -11.40 -9.76
C VAL A 39 5.89 -12.02 -9.42
N HIS A 40 4.81 -11.52 -10.01
CA HIS A 40 3.46 -12.03 -9.81
C HIS A 40 3.35 -13.50 -10.25
N SER A 41 3.73 -13.84 -11.49
CA SER A 41 3.65 -15.21 -11.99
C SER A 41 4.56 -16.18 -11.22
N THR A 42 5.75 -15.73 -10.81
CA THR A 42 6.70 -16.57 -10.06
C THR A 42 6.19 -16.82 -8.64
N SER A 43 5.59 -15.81 -8.01
CA SER A 43 4.99 -15.97 -6.68
C SER A 43 3.79 -16.91 -6.73
N LEU A 44 2.91 -16.77 -7.74
CA LEU A 44 1.76 -17.65 -7.94
C LEU A 44 2.17 -19.13 -8.08
N ASN A 45 3.22 -19.41 -8.85
CA ASN A 45 3.74 -20.77 -9.01
C ASN A 45 4.33 -21.35 -7.71
N LYS A 46 4.98 -20.51 -6.89
CA LYS A 46 5.57 -20.95 -5.61
C LYS A 46 4.54 -21.17 -4.50
N LEU A 47 3.40 -20.49 -4.61
CA LEU A 47 2.33 -20.52 -3.62
C LEU A 47 1.20 -21.49 -4.02
N ASP A 48 1.47 -22.42 -4.94
CA ASP A 48 0.51 -23.39 -5.46
C ASP A 48 -0.80 -22.76 -5.95
N GLY A 49 -0.67 -21.63 -6.65
CA GLY A 49 -1.82 -20.90 -7.22
C GLY A 49 -2.45 -19.88 -6.26
N LYS A 50 -1.95 -19.72 -5.03
CA LYS A 50 -2.40 -18.63 -4.15
C LYS A 50 -1.82 -17.30 -4.58
N GLU A 51 -2.64 -16.26 -4.51
CA GLU A 51 -2.24 -14.92 -4.88
C GLU A 51 -1.25 -14.33 -3.87
N LEU A 52 -0.37 -13.47 -4.37
CA LEU A 52 0.54 -12.72 -3.52
C LEU A 52 -0.24 -11.61 -2.80
N GLU A 53 -0.17 -11.57 -1.48
CA GLU A 53 -0.93 -10.58 -0.72
C GLU A 53 -0.24 -9.21 -0.67
N PHE A 54 1.10 -9.18 -0.68
CA PHE A 54 1.83 -7.94 -0.45
C PHE A 54 3.19 -7.83 -1.16
N LEU A 55 3.49 -6.61 -1.63
CA LEU A 55 4.71 -6.28 -2.36
C LEU A 55 5.40 -5.05 -1.76
N ILE A 56 6.69 -5.15 -1.42
CA ILE A 56 7.53 -3.97 -1.13
C ILE A 56 8.40 -3.65 -2.34
N ALA A 57 8.31 -2.41 -2.84
CA ALA A 57 9.11 -1.95 -3.97
C ALA A 57 10.07 -0.83 -3.54
N ILE A 58 11.37 -1.04 -3.66
CA ILE A 58 12.38 -0.01 -3.45
C ILE A 58 12.66 0.70 -4.78
N LEU A 59 12.34 1.99 -4.80
CA LEU A 59 12.44 2.89 -5.95
C LEU A 59 13.66 3.82 -5.81
N PRO A 60 14.30 4.20 -6.92
CA PRO A 60 15.30 5.26 -6.89
C PRO A 60 14.69 6.60 -6.45
N ASP A 61 15.51 7.52 -5.97
CA ASP A 61 15.05 8.84 -5.51
C ASP A 61 14.51 9.71 -6.66
N ASN A 62 15.09 9.59 -7.85
CA ASN A 62 14.60 10.15 -9.09
C ASN A 62 13.67 9.14 -9.80
N ASN A 63 12.43 9.04 -9.34
CA ASN A 63 11.50 8.02 -9.84
C ASN A 63 10.55 8.49 -10.95
N GLY A 64 10.42 9.79 -11.26
CA GLY A 64 9.58 10.26 -12.38
C GLY A 64 8.19 9.60 -12.40
N SER A 65 7.79 9.01 -13.52
CA SER A 65 6.52 8.27 -13.64
C SER A 65 6.52 6.89 -12.97
N LEU A 66 7.68 6.33 -12.60
CA LEU A 66 7.82 4.95 -12.13
C LEU A 66 6.92 4.63 -10.94
N TYR A 67 6.80 5.56 -9.98
CA TYR A 67 5.93 5.37 -8.83
C TYR A 67 4.47 5.21 -9.27
N GLY A 68 4.01 6.11 -10.14
CA GLY A 68 2.65 6.08 -10.69
C GLY A 68 2.39 4.83 -11.53
N ASP A 69 3.32 4.46 -12.41
CA ASP A 69 3.21 3.29 -13.26
C ASP A 69 3.18 2.00 -12.44
N LEU A 70 4.06 1.86 -11.45
CA LEU A 70 4.06 0.72 -10.53
C LEU A 70 2.74 0.64 -9.78
N LYS A 71 2.30 1.77 -9.22
CA LYS A 71 1.06 1.84 -8.44
C LYS A 71 -0.15 1.46 -9.27
N LYS A 72 -0.27 2.03 -10.46
CA LYS A 72 -1.31 1.71 -11.44
C LYS A 72 -1.32 0.22 -11.73
N ILE A 73 -0.21 -0.36 -12.19
CA ILE A 73 -0.14 -1.78 -12.55
C ILE A 73 -0.49 -2.69 -11.36
N CYS A 74 0.03 -2.41 -10.16
CA CYS A 74 -0.31 -3.19 -8.97
C CYS A 74 -1.80 -3.12 -8.63
N GLU A 75 -2.37 -1.92 -8.60
CA GLU A 75 -3.74 -1.70 -8.11
C GLU A 75 -4.82 -2.00 -9.17
N THR A 76 -4.49 -1.90 -10.47
CA THR A 76 -5.45 -2.16 -11.56
C THR A 76 -5.25 -3.50 -12.24
N ASP A 77 -4.02 -3.84 -12.64
CA ASP A 77 -3.78 -4.98 -13.52
C ASP A 77 -3.56 -6.28 -12.74
N LEU A 78 -3.00 -6.19 -11.53
CA LEU A 78 -2.55 -7.34 -10.74
C LEU A 78 -3.30 -7.54 -9.43
N GLY A 79 -4.09 -6.58 -8.97
CA GLY A 79 -4.78 -6.67 -7.67
C GLY A 79 -3.85 -6.72 -6.44
N LEU A 80 -2.60 -6.27 -6.57
CA LEU A 80 -1.58 -6.39 -5.53
C LEU A 80 -1.52 -5.18 -4.61
N ILE A 81 -1.54 -5.45 -3.30
CA ILE A 81 -1.24 -4.43 -2.29
C ILE A 81 0.28 -4.17 -2.31
N SER A 82 0.66 -2.90 -2.50
CA SER A 82 2.07 -2.52 -2.60
C SER A 82 2.49 -1.37 -1.69
N GLN A 83 3.70 -1.45 -1.14
CA GLN A 83 4.39 -0.39 -0.42
C GLN A 83 5.69 0.00 -1.11
N CYS A 84 5.74 1.23 -1.62
CA CYS A 84 6.94 1.77 -2.23
C CYS A 84 7.82 2.48 -1.19
N CYS A 85 9.13 2.23 -1.23
CA CYS A 85 10.13 2.87 -0.39
C CYS A 85 11.20 3.51 -1.28
N LEU A 86 11.72 4.68 -0.90
CA LEU A 86 12.83 5.29 -1.65
C LEU A 86 14.16 4.76 -1.15
N THR A 87 15.11 4.56 -2.07
CA THR A 87 16.46 4.08 -1.78
C THR A 87 17.13 4.86 -0.65
N LYS A 88 17.06 6.20 -0.65
CA LYS A 88 17.71 7.02 0.40
C LYS A 88 17.23 6.70 1.82
N TYR A 89 15.98 6.28 1.99
CA TYR A 89 15.41 6.00 3.31
C TYR A 89 15.61 4.54 3.74
N VAL A 90 15.76 3.63 2.79
CA VAL A 90 16.06 2.22 3.10
C VAL A 90 17.53 2.05 3.46
N PHE A 91 18.44 2.66 2.69
CA PHE A 91 19.88 2.54 2.95
C PHE A 91 20.33 3.33 4.19
N LYS A 92 19.64 4.44 4.52
CA LYS A 92 19.85 5.17 5.76
C LYS A 92 18.76 4.81 6.76
N ILE A 93 18.94 3.67 7.41
CA ILE A 93 17.97 3.12 8.39
C ILE A 93 17.64 4.19 9.44
N ASN A 94 16.38 4.62 9.42
CA ASN A 94 15.81 5.56 10.39
C ASN A 94 14.62 4.88 11.06
N ARG A 95 14.68 4.73 12.39
CA ARG A 95 13.61 4.10 13.17
C ARG A 95 12.24 4.77 12.99
N HIS A 96 12.22 6.10 12.91
CA HIS A 96 10.99 6.84 12.65
C HIS A 96 10.43 6.57 11.25
N TYR A 97 11.32 6.44 10.25
CA TYR A 97 10.91 6.07 8.89
C TYR A 97 10.30 4.66 8.85
N LEU A 98 10.98 3.67 9.44
CA LEU A 98 10.50 2.29 9.49
C LEU A 98 9.17 2.18 10.24
N SER A 99 9.01 2.91 11.35
CA SER A 99 7.74 2.98 12.09
C SER A 99 6.61 3.52 11.22
N ASN A 100 6.84 4.62 10.49
CA ASN A 100 5.86 5.19 9.58
C ASN A 100 5.52 4.25 8.41
N VAL A 101 6.50 3.48 7.90
CA VAL A 101 6.27 2.46 6.88
C VAL A 101 5.41 1.34 7.45
N ALA A 102 5.73 0.82 8.63
CA ALA A 102 4.93 -0.23 9.29
C ALA A 102 3.47 0.20 9.51
N LEU A 103 3.25 1.43 9.96
CA LEU A 103 1.91 2.00 10.12
C LEU A 103 1.12 2.06 8.80
N LYS A 104 1.79 2.38 7.68
CA LYS A 104 1.17 2.38 6.35
C LYS A 104 0.83 0.96 5.88
N ILE A 105 1.72 0.02 6.15
CA ILE A 105 1.54 -1.39 5.81
C ILE A 105 0.35 -1.96 6.57
N ASN A 106 0.21 -1.66 7.86
CA ASN A 106 -0.89 -2.14 8.71
C ASN A 106 -2.26 -1.82 8.11
N VAL A 107 -2.48 -0.55 7.78
CA VAL A 107 -3.76 -0.08 7.24
C VAL A 107 -4.02 -0.62 5.84
N LYS A 108 -2.97 -0.83 5.03
CA LYS A 108 -3.10 -1.41 3.70
C LYS A 108 -3.59 -2.86 3.73
N MET A 109 -3.25 -3.60 4.78
CA MET A 109 -3.73 -4.98 4.99
C MET A 109 -5.01 -5.06 5.81
N GLY A 110 -5.72 -3.94 5.99
CA GLY A 110 -6.98 -3.92 6.74
C GLY A 110 -6.83 -3.81 8.26
N GLY A 111 -5.62 -3.69 8.78
CA GLY A 111 -5.39 -3.46 10.21
C GLY A 111 -5.70 -2.02 10.64
N ARG A 112 -5.85 -1.81 11.95
CA ARG A 112 -6.15 -0.51 12.56
C ARG A 112 -4.97 -0.07 13.41
N ASN A 113 -4.42 1.11 13.12
CA ASN A 113 -3.28 1.65 13.90
C ASN A 113 -3.70 2.18 15.27
N THR A 114 -4.86 2.82 15.34
CA THR A 114 -5.38 3.44 16.55
C THR A 114 -6.89 3.31 16.58
N VAL A 115 -7.44 3.18 17.78
CA VAL A 115 -8.88 3.18 18.04
C VAL A 115 -9.11 4.11 19.23
N LEU A 116 -10.15 4.95 19.15
CA LEU A 116 -10.55 5.79 20.27
C LEU A 116 -11.17 4.92 21.35
N LEU A 117 -10.63 4.97 22.58
CA LEU A 117 -11.17 4.21 23.71
C LEU A 117 -12.63 4.56 24.00
N ASP A 118 -13.01 5.82 23.80
CA ASP A 118 -14.39 6.28 23.94
C ASP A 118 -15.31 5.66 22.87
N ALA A 119 -14.79 5.35 21.68
CA ALA A 119 -15.57 4.63 20.67
C ALA A 119 -15.84 3.17 21.10
N LEU A 120 -14.90 2.54 21.81
CA LEU A 120 -15.07 1.18 22.36
C LEU A 120 -16.00 1.16 23.57
N SER A 121 -16.01 2.25 24.33
CA SER A 121 -16.82 2.38 25.55
C SER A 121 -18.22 2.97 25.29
N CYS A 122 -18.60 3.13 24.01
CA CYS A 122 -19.84 3.79 23.57
C CYS A 122 -20.04 5.21 24.13
N ARG A 123 -18.95 5.97 24.28
CA ARG A 123 -18.92 7.33 24.86
C ARG A 123 -18.81 8.44 23.83
N ILE A 124 -18.97 8.14 22.55
CA ILE A 124 -19.06 9.14 21.49
C ILE A 124 -20.52 9.20 21.04
N PRO A 125 -21.33 10.15 21.55
CA PRO A 125 -22.73 10.30 21.16
C PRO A 125 -22.87 10.42 19.64
N LEU A 126 -23.96 9.88 19.09
CA LEU A 126 -24.26 9.78 17.66
C LEU A 126 -23.29 8.94 16.81
N VAL A 127 -22.17 8.48 17.37
CA VAL A 127 -21.07 7.84 16.61
C VAL A 127 -20.77 6.42 17.10
N SER A 128 -21.16 6.10 18.33
CA SER A 128 -20.92 4.79 18.96
C SER A 128 -22.17 4.17 19.62
N ASP A 129 -23.23 4.96 19.77
CA ASP A 129 -24.54 4.59 20.32
C ASP A 129 -25.54 4.10 19.25
N ILE A 130 -25.38 4.55 18.00
CA ILE A 130 -26.17 4.12 16.83
C ILE A 130 -25.24 3.76 15.65
N PRO A 131 -25.68 2.89 14.71
CA PRO A 131 -24.94 2.61 13.49
C PRO A 131 -24.71 3.89 12.66
N THR A 132 -23.47 4.38 12.64
CA THR A 132 -23.11 5.66 12.02
C THR A 132 -21.99 5.49 11.00
N ILE A 133 -22.18 6.07 9.81
CA ILE A 133 -21.18 6.16 8.75
C ILE A 133 -20.63 7.59 8.68
N ILE A 134 -19.30 7.73 8.57
CA ILE A 134 -18.63 9.03 8.45
C ILE A 134 -18.08 9.16 7.03
N PHE A 135 -18.45 10.24 6.35
CA PHE A 135 -17.93 10.58 5.02
C PHE A 135 -16.98 11.78 5.10
N GLY A 136 -15.83 11.65 4.44
CA GLY A 136 -14.95 12.77 4.12
C GLY A 136 -14.95 13.01 2.62
N ALA A 137 -15.05 14.25 2.19
CA ALA A 137 -14.97 14.66 0.79
C ALA A 137 -13.86 15.70 0.64
N ASP A 138 -13.07 15.56 -0.42
CA ASP A 138 -11.99 16.47 -0.79
C ASP A 138 -12.08 16.78 -2.29
N VAL A 139 -11.76 18.02 -2.68
CA VAL A 139 -11.70 18.45 -4.08
C VAL A 139 -10.31 18.98 -4.36
N SER A 140 -9.60 18.29 -5.24
CA SER A 140 -8.29 18.71 -5.74
C SER A 140 -8.43 19.29 -7.15
N HIS A 141 -8.07 20.55 -7.32
CA HIS A 141 -8.01 21.22 -8.62
C HIS A 141 -6.63 21.04 -9.27
N PRO A 142 -6.54 20.87 -10.60
CA PRO A 142 -5.26 20.89 -11.30
C PRO A 142 -4.59 22.29 -11.21
N GLU A 143 -3.28 22.35 -11.40
CA GLU A 143 -2.53 23.62 -11.41
C GLU A 143 -3.02 24.55 -12.55
N ALA A 144 -3.03 25.87 -12.29
CA ALA A 144 -3.56 26.87 -13.21
C ALA A 144 -2.73 26.90 -14.51
N GLY A 145 -3.31 26.41 -15.62
CA GLY A 145 -2.68 26.39 -16.94
C GLY A 145 -3.02 25.18 -17.81
N GLU A 146 -3.67 24.14 -17.25
CA GLU A 146 -4.12 22.96 -18.02
C GLU A 146 -5.65 22.95 -18.16
N ASP A 147 -6.18 23.67 -19.15
CA ASP A 147 -7.63 23.85 -19.44
C ASP A 147 -8.39 22.57 -19.84
N VAL A 148 -7.81 21.37 -19.73
CA VAL A 148 -8.43 20.10 -20.18
C VAL A 148 -8.35 18.95 -19.15
N CYS A 149 -7.86 19.18 -17.93
CA CYS A 149 -7.80 18.13 -16.92
C CYS A 149 -9.14 17.99 -16.15
N PRO A 150 -9.86 16.84 -16.22
CA PRO A 150 -11.11 16.66 -15.49
C PRO A 150 -10.85 16.65 -13.97
N SER A 151 -11.82 17.17 -13.20
CA SER A 151 -11.78 17.10 -11.75
C SER A 151 -11.86 15.65 -11.26
N LEU A 152 -10.93 15.24 -10.40
CA LEU A 152 -10.93 13.92 -9.78
C LEU A 152 -11.75 13.96 -8.50
N ALA A 153 -12.92 13.30 -8.51
CA ALA A 153 -13.68 13.00 -7.30
C ALA A 153 -13.28 11.61 -6.80
N ALA A 154 -12.68 11.54 -5.60
CA ALA A 154 -12.40 10.27 -4.95
C ALA A 154 -13.62 9.83 -4.12
N PRO A 155 -14.32 8.73 -4.47
CA PRO A 155 -15.40 8.23 -3.64
C PRO A 155 -14.86 7.78 -2.28
N PRO A 156 -15.65 7.94 -1.19
CA PRO A 156 -15.21 7.61 0.16
C PRO A 156 -14.89 6.12 0.30
N LYS A 157 -13.75 5.81 0.93
CA LYS A 157 -13.47 4.44 1.39
C LYS A 157 -14.38 4.14 2.58
N THR A 158 -15.20 3.10 2.47
CA THR A 158 -16.07 2.63 3.54
C THR A 158 -15.24 2.05 4.68
N GLY A 159 -15.11 2.79 5.77
CA GLY A 159 -14.66 2.24 7.05
C GLY A 159 -15.87 1.73 7.81
N GLN A 160 -16.14 0.43 7.77
CA GLN A 160 -16.98 -0.18 8.81
C GLN A 160 -16.15 -0.25 10.09
N LYS A 161 -16.69 0.30 11.19
CA LYS A 161 -16.12 0.15 12.53
C LYS A 161 -16.35 -1.26 13.04
#